data_AF-T0TR60-F1
#
_entry.id   AF-T0TR60-F1
#
_cell.length_a   1.000
_cell.length_b   1.000
_cell.length_c   1.000
_cell.angle_alpha   90.00
_cell.angle_beta   90.00
_cell.angle_gamma   90.00
#
_symmetry.space_group_name_H-M   'P 1'
#
loop_
_entity.id
_entity.type
_entity.pdbx_description
1 polymer ?
#
loop_
_entity_poly.entity_id
_entity_poly.type
_entity_poly.pdbx_seq_one_letter_code
_entity_poly.pdbx_strand_id
1 'polypeptide(L)'
;MKRLLLYVHFNKYDHISRHVFYQLEHMRPLFDKLVFISNSRLSESEVQKLRDKHLIDDFIQRENKGYDFAAWHDGMEFIGFDNLEQYDSVTVMNDTCFGPLWDMVPIYDKYESNPNVDFWGMTNHQGIKAGDIYIHEHLQSYFISFKKRLVESSVFQKFWKSVESFEDVQKVIDNYETLYTKKFMDAGFKYESILNTIPLKDKFFHSNFTIHYPHVLLDAGVPFIKVKTFDLTQHLAPYLLKEIENRTDYPVEFILSHMSDMSLPTPPYLLDRKVIQDSPQDYSDTKKIAVHLHTYYVDLLEDFLRQFENFHFTYDLFLTTDSEEKKKEIQSILDKNGKEARIFITGNRGRDVIPMLKLKDELSAYDYIGHFHTKNHQNILIGLEIHGEMNFSQC
;
A
#
# COMPACT_ATOMS: atom_id res chain seq x y z
N MET A 1 1.17 -18.94 -25.11
CA MET A 1 0.07 -18.08 -25.60
C MET A 1 0.53 -16.66 -25.47
N LYS A 2 0.27 -15.81 -26.46
CA LYS A 2 0.73 -14.42 -26.46
C LYS A 2 -0.19 -13.55 -25.59
N ARG A 3 0.17 -13.33 -24.32
CA ARG A 3 -0.70 -12.64 -23.33
C ARG A 3 -0.23 -11.20 -23.09
N LEU A 4 -1.18 -10.25 -23.05
CA LEU A 4 -0.95 -8.85 -22.68
C LEU A 4 -1.54 -8.56 -21.30
N LEU A 5 -0.78 -7.89 -20.43
CA LEU A 5 -1.27 -7.30 -19.18
C LEU A 5 -1.20 -5.78 -19.24
N LEU A 6 -2.33 -5.14 -18.94
CA LEU A 6 -2.46 -3.71 -18.67
C LEU A 6 -2.68 -3.54 -17.17
N TYR A 7 -1.63 -3.21 -16.43
CA TYR A 7 -1.62 -3.13 -14.97
C TYR A 7 -1.71 -1.68 -14.52
N VAL A 8 -2.76 -1.33 -13.77
CA VAL A 8 -2.98 0.03 -13.25
C VAL A 8 -2.52 0.12 -11.80
N HIS A 9 -1.75 1.17 -11.52
CA HIS A 9 -1.20 1.47 -10.21
C HIS A 9 -1.66 2.85 -9.73
N PHE A 10 -2.03 2.95 -8.45
CA PHE A 10 -2.24 4.21 -7.77
C PHE A 10 -1.84 4.16 -6.30
N ASN A 11 -0.99 5.11 -5.91
CA ASN A 11 -0.59 5.38 -4.55
C ASN A 11 -0.58 6.90 -4.30
N LYS A 12 -1.27 7.34 -3.24
CA LYS A 12 -1.39 8.76 -2.89
C LYS A 12 -0.08 9.41 -2.44
N TYR A 13 0.94 8.62 -2.13
CA TYR A 13 2.27 9.07 -1.71
C TYR A 13 3.34 8.82 -2.77
N ASP A 14 2.95 8.65 -4.03
CA ASP A 14 3.87 8.61 -5.18
C ASP A 14 5.01 7.57 -5.09
N HIS A 15 4.74 6.42 -4.47
CA HIS A 15 5.66 5.28 -4.39
C HIS A 15 4.96 3.97 -4.75
N ILE A 16 5.75 2.94 -5.08
CA ILE A 16 5.22 1.60 -5.38
C ILE A 16 5.26 0.75 -4.11
N SER A 17 4.09 0.27 -3.66
CA SER A 17 3.99 -0.58 -2.46
C SER A 17 4.61 -1.96 -2.67
N ARG A 18 5.09 -2.59 -1.59
CA ARG A 18 5.73 -3.93 -1.64
C ARG A 18 4.82 -5.02 -2.22
N HIS A 19 3.51 -4.95 -1.98
CA HIS A 19 2.58 -5.94 -2.54
C HIS A 19 2.44 -5.81 -4.07
N VAL A 20 2.67 -4.62 -4.64
CA VAL A 20 2.66 -4.40 -6.10
C VAL A 20 3.88 -5.07 -6.75
N PHE A 21 5.07 -4.93 -6.15
CA PHE A 21 6.24 -5.68 -6.61
C PHE A 21 5.99 -7.19 -6.56
N TYR A 22 5.44 -7.70 -5.46
CA TYR A 22 5.09 -9.10 -5.34
C TYR A 22 4.09 -9.56 -6.41
N GLN A 23 3.04 -8.76 -6.66
CA GLN A 23 2.07 -9.05 -7.72
C GLN A 23 2.75 -9.18 -9.07
N LEU A 24 3.56 -8.19 -9.45
CA LEU A 24 4.25 -8.20 -10.73
C LEU A 24 5.25 -9.35 -10.82
N GLU A 25 5.98 -9.67 -9.75
CA GLU A 25 6.92 -10.81 -9.72
C GLU A 25 6.23 -12.15 -10.03
N HIS A 26 5.01 -12.36 -9.51
CA HIS A 26 4.27 -13.61 -9.69
C HIS A 26 3.39 -13.61 -10.95
N MET A 27 2.97 -12.44 -11.43
CA MET A 27 2.17 -12.31 -12.64
C MET A 27 3.04 -12.25 -13.90
N ARG A 28 4.21 -11.59 -13.86
CA ARG A 28 5.09 -11.35 -15.03
C ARG A 28 5.38 -12.60 -15.86
N PRO A 29 5.71 -13.78 -15.28
CA PRO A 29 6.01 -14.98 -16.07
C PRO A 29 4.84 -15.46 -16.96
N LEU A 30 3.61 -15.02 -16.66
CA LEU A 30 2.43 -15.37 -17.44
C LEU A 30 2.28 -14.54 -18.71
N PHE A 31 2.94 -13.40 -18.84
CA PHE A 31 2.67 -12.44 -19.91
C PHE A 31 3.88 -12.21 -20.80
N ASP A 32 3.67 -12.25 -22.11
CA ASP A 32 4.65 -11.82 -23.09
C ASP A 32 4.89 -10.31 -23.00
N LYS A 33 3.82 -9.55 -22.73
CA LYS A 33 3.90 -8.09 -22.59
C LYS A 33 3.13 -7.58 -21.38
N LEU A 34 3.76 -6.72 -20.60
CA LEU A 34 3.18 -6.04 -19.45
C LEU A 34 3.41 -4.52 -19.55
N VAL A 35 2.32 -3.77 -19.66
CA VAL A 35 2.32 -2.31 -19.61
C VAL A 35 1.90 -1.87 -18.22
N PHE A 36 2.79 -1.16 -17.52
CA PHE A 36 2.53 -0.61 -16.20
C PHE A 36 2.07 0.84 -16.32
N ILE A 37 0.87 1.12 -15.82
CA ILE A 37 0.16 2.38 -16.00
C ILE A 37 -0.05 3.00 -14.63
N SER A 38 0.64 4.09 -14.32
CA SER A 38 0.57 4.75 -13.02
C SER A 38 -0.25 6.04 -13.09
N ASN A 39 -1.26 6.13 -12.24
CA ASN A 39 -1.99 7.36 -11.93
C ASN A 39 -1.28 8.20 -10.83
N SER A 40 -0.16 7.71 -10.29
CA SER A 40 0.72 8.42 -9.36
C SER A 40 1.88 9.13 -10.08
N ARG A 41 2.46 10.15 -9.44
CA ARG A 41 3.64 10.88 -9.93
C ARG A 41 4.92 10.19 -9.47
N LEU A 42 5.20 9.01 -10.02
CA LEU A 42 6.39 8.24 -9.67
C LEU A 42 7.66 8.96 -10.14
N SER A 43 8.71 8.93 -9.32
CA SER A 43 10.04 9.36 -9.75
C SER A 43 10.65 8.32 -10.70
N GLU A 44 11.63 8.74 -11.50
CA GLU A 44 12.37 7.80 -12.36
C GLU A 44 13.05 6.69 -11.55
N SER A 45 13.54 7.02 -10.35
CA SER A 45 14.15 6.03 -9.44
C SER A 45 13.15 4.97 -8.97
N GLU A 46 11.88 5.32 -8.76
CA GLU A 46 10.84 4.34 -8.41
C GLU A 46 10.55 3.41 -9.60
N VAL A 47 10.41 3.97 -10.80
CA VAL A 47 10.15 3.18 -12.02
C VAL A 47 11.34 2.28 -12.36
N GLN A 48 12.57 2.75 -12.14
CA GLN A 48 13.78 1.97 -12.40
C GLN A 48 13.81 0.67 -11.58
N LYS A 49 13.27 0.66 -10.35
CA LYS A 49 13.15 -0.57 -9.54
C LYS A 49 12.36 -1.67 -10.25
N LEU A 50 11.34 -1.32 -11.03
CA LEU A 50 10.56 -2.26 -11.83
C LEU A 50 11.36 -2.76 -13.04
N ARG A 51 12.06 -1.84 -13.72
CA ARG A 51 12.87 -2.15 -14.91
C ARG A 51 14.06 -3.06 -14.58
N ASP A 52 14.77 -2.80 -13.48
CA ASP A 52 15.92 -3.60 -13.04
C ASP A 52 15.54 -5.06 -12.76
N LYS A 53 14.33 -5.27 -12.23
CA LYS A 53 13.76 -6.60 -11.98
C LYS A 53 13.06 -7.20 -13.21
N HIS A 54 13.06 -6.52 -14.36
CA HIS A 54 12.40 -6.93 -15.60
C HIS A 54 10.89 -7.23 -15.43
N LEU A 55 10.23 -6.48 -14.53
CA LEU A 55 8.83 -6.69 -14.19
C LEU A 55 7.85 -6.04 -15.16
N ILE A 56 8.32 -5.12 -16.00
CA ILE A 56 7.50 -4.35 -16.94
C ILE A 56 8.22 -4.25 -18.29
N ASP A 57 7.46 -4.15 -19.37
CA ASP A 57 8.00 -3.86 -20.71
C ASP A 57 7.87 -2.37 -21.03
N ASP A 58 6.71 -1.79 -20.72
CA ASP A 58 6.39 -0.39 -20.98
C ASP A 58 5.84 0.29 -19.73
N PHE A 59 6.06 1.60 -19.64
CA PHE A 59 5.61 2.45 -18.56
C PHE A 59 4.81 3.63 -19.10
N ILE A 60 3.62 3.87 -18.53
CA ILE A 60 2.78 5.02 -18.82
C ILE A 60 2.51 5.74 -17.51
N GLN A 61 2.82 7.03 -17.44
CA GLN A 61 2.42 7.90 -16.34
C GLN A 61 1.33 8.86 -16.81
N ARG A 62 0.25 8.97 -16.06
CA ARG A 62 -0.92 9.80 -16.40
C ARG A 62 -1.49 10.50 -15.17
N GLU A 63 -2.33 11.50 -15.41
CA GLU A 63 -3.11 12.12 -14.33
C GLU A 63 -4.13 11.13 -13.76
N ASN A 64 -4.42 11.22 -12.46
CA ASN A 64 -5.45 10.41 -11.82
C ASN A 64 -6.88 10.88 -12.17
N LYS A 65 -7.24 10.84 -13.45
CA LYS A 65 -8.56 11.16 -14.00
C LYS A 65 -9.12 9.96 -14.78
N GLY A 66 -10.43 9.73 -14.69
CA GLY A 66 -11.07 8.56 -15.30
C GLY A 66 -10.76 7.21 -14.64
N TYR A 67 -9.90 7.21 -13.61
CA TYR A 67 -9.52 6.04 -12.82
C TYR A 67 -9.07 4.85 -13.69
N ASP A 68 -9.36 3.62 -13.26
CA ASP A 68 -8.81 2.40 -13.85
C ASP A 68 -9.27 2.19 -15.30
N PHE A 69 -10.54 2.46 -15.61
CA PHE A 69 -11.07 2.27 -16.97
C PHE A 69 -10.40 3.17 -18.00
N ALA A 70 -10.21 4.45 -17.68
CA ALA A 70 -9.48 5.36 -18.57
C ALA A 70 -7.99 5.00 -18.63
N ALA A 71 -7.38 4.53 -17.55
CA ALA A 71 -5.99 4.07 -17.56
C ALA A 71 -5.82 2.82 -18.45
N TRP A 72 -6.71 1.83 -18.37
CA TRP A 72 -6.69 0.68 -19.27
C TRP A 72 -6.97 1.07 -20.73
N HIS A 73 -7.88 2.03 -20.96
CA HIS A 73 -8.08 2.62 -22.29
C HIS A 73 -6.78 3.20 -22.85
N ASP A 74 -6.08 4.04 -22.09
CA ASP A 74 -4.84 4.67 -22.54
C ASP A 74 -3.73 3.61 -22.78
N GLY A 75 -3.72 2.54 -21.99
CA GLY A 75 -2.85 1.38 -22.24
C GLY A 75 -3.19 0.63 -23.53
N MET A 76 -4.48 0.46 -23.83
CA MET A 76 -4.94 -0.12 -25.11
C MET A 76 -4.61 0.77 -26.30
N GLU A 77 -4.78 2.08 -26.16
CA GLU A 77 -4.41 3.07 -27.17
C GLU A 77 -2.90 3.07 -27.43
N PHE A 78 -2.08 3.01 -26.38
CA PHE A 78 -0.62 2.92 -26.47
C PHE A 78 -0.15 1.67 -27.24
N ILE A 79 -0.77 0.50 -26.98
CA ILE A 79 -0.49 -0.71 -27.78
C ILE A 79 -0.99 -0.55 -29.22
N GLY A 80 -2.05 0.24 -29.41
CA GLY A 80 -2.81 0.37 -30.65
C GLY A 80 -3.97 -0.61 -30.64
N PHE A 81 -5.18 -0.09 -30.74
CA PHE A 81 -6.41 -0.89 -30.72
C PHE A 81 -6.44 -2.02 -31.76
N ASP A 82 -5.92 -1.75 -32.97
CA ASP A 82 -5.84 -2.74 -34.05
C ASP A 82 -4.74 -3.79 -33.79
N ASN A 83 -3.74 -3.46 -32.95
CA ASN A 83 -2.69 -4.40 -32.55
C ASN A 83 -3.12 -5.33 -31.41
N LEU A 84 -4.22 -5.04 -30.70
CA LEU A 84 -4.73 -5.90 -29.61
C LEU A 84 -5.11 -7.30 -30.13
N GLU A 85 -5.56 -7.40 -31.38
CA GLU A 85 -5.95 -8.66 -32.04
C GLU A 85 -4.78 -9.64 -32.20
N GLN A 86 -3.54 -9.15 -32.08
CA GLN A 86 -2.35 -9.99 -32.14
C GLN A 86 -2.14 -10.83 -30.86
N TYR A 87 -2.81 -10.49 -29.76
CA TYR A 87 -2.70 -11.21 -28.50
C TYR A 87 -3.77 -12.31 -28.40
N ASP A 88 -3.43 -13.43 -27.78
CA ASP A 88 -4.36 -14.52 -27.50
C ASP A 88 -5.29 -14.17 -26.32
N SER A 89 -4.82 -13.30 -25.42
CA SER A 89 -5.64 -12.68 -24.39
C SER A 89 -5.08 -11.32 -23.95
N VAL A 90 -5.99 -10.45 -23.52
CA VAL A 90 -5.70 -9.14 -22.92
C VAL A 90 -6.27 -9.14 -21.51
N THR A 91 -5.41 -9.00 -20.51
CA THR A 91 -5.79 -8.87 -19.10
C THR A 91 -5.69 -7.41 -18.67
N VAL A 92 -6.72 -6.91 -18.00
CA VAL A 92 -6.73 -5.65 -17.28
C VAL A 92 -6.75 -5.95 -15.78
N MET A 93 -5.87 -5.31 -15.02
CA MET A 93 -5.74 -5.49 -13.58
C MET A 93 -5.40 -4.16 -12.91
N ASN A 94 -5.77 -4.00 -11.64
CA ASN A 94 -5.29 -2.90 -10.82
C ASN A 94 -4.73 -3.38 -9.47
N ASP A 95 -4.01 -2.50 -8.79
CA ASP A 95 -3.30 -2.75 -7.54
C ASP A 95 -4.16 -2.70 -6.27
N THR A 96 -5.49 -2.53 -6.39
CA THR A 96 -6.41 -2.39 -5.25
C THR A 96 -6.73 -3.72 -4.54
N CYS A 97 -5.89 -4.72 -4.73
CA CYS A 97 -5.96 -6.03 -4.10
C CYS A 97 -4.57 -6.49 -3.63
N PHE A 98 -4.53 -7.48 -2.76
CA PHE A 98 -3.34 -8.23 -2.33
C PHE A 98 -3.38 -9.62 -2.95
N GLY A 99 -2.21 -10.17 -3.27
CA GLY A 99 -2.06 -11.47 -3.93
C GLY A 99 -0.94 -11.43 -4.97
N PRO A 100 -0.85 -12.41 -5.89
CA PRO A 100 -1.68 -13.61 -5.88
C PRO A 100 -1.35 -14.49 -4.66
N LEU A 101 -2.39 -15.06 -4.05
CA LEU A 101 -2.29 -15.97 -2.91
C LEU A 101 -1.93 -17.41 -3.32
N TRP A 102 -2.17 -17.76 -4.59
CA TRP A 102 -1.87 -19.06 -5.18
C TRP A 102 -1.25 -18.87 -6.56
N ASP A 103 -0.62 -19.94 -7.08
CA ASP A 103 -0.12 -19.95 -8.45
C ASP A 103 -1.23 -19.66 -9.46
N MET A 104 -0.97 -18.71 -10.34
CA MET A 104 -1.90 -18.23 -11.35
C MET A 104 -1.83 -19.04 -12.65
N VAL A 105 -0.78 -19.83 -12.89
CA VAL A 105 -0.64 -20.68 -14.10
C VAL A 105 -1.83 -21.62 -14.28
N PRO A 106 -2.24 -22.43 -13.27
CA PRO A 106 -3.35 -23.38 -13.45
C PRO A 106 -4.70 -22.69 -13.68
N ILE A 107 -4.86 -21.48 -13.14
CA ILE A 107 -6.09 -20.68 -13.31
C ILE A 107 -6.19 -20.20 -14.75
N TYR A 108 -5.12 -19.63 -15.30
CA TYR A 108 -5.08 -19.22 -16.71
C TYR A 108 -5.33 -20.41 -17.64
N ASP A 109 -4.63 -21.53 -17.45
CA ASP A 109 -4.75 -22.71 -18.29
C ASP A 109 -6.19 -23.26 -18.30
N LYS A 110 -6.84 -23.30 -17.14
CA LYS A 110 -8.25 -23.68 -17.00
C LYS A 110 -9.16 -22.83 -17.89
N TYR A 111 -9.10 -21.50 -17.78
CA TYR A 111 -10.01 -20.61 -18.53
C TYR A 111 -9.66 -20.47 -20.01
N GLU A 112 -8.37 -20.52 -20.36
CA GLU A 112 -7.93 -20.45 -21.75
C GLU A 112 -8.33 -21.72 -22.53
N SER A 113 -8.22 -22.90 -21.90
CA SER A 113 -8.64 -24.18 -22.47
C SER A 113 -10.16 -24.32 -22.63
N ASN A 114 -10.97 -23.57 -21.88
CA ASN A 114 -12.44 -23.68 -21.92
C ASN A 114 -13.03 -22.91 -23.11
N PRO A 115 -13.57 -23.58 -24.16
CA PRO A 115 -14.09 -22.91 -25.35
C PRO A 115 -15.42 -22.18 -25.10
N ASN A 116 -16.07 -22.43 -23.95
CA ASN A 116 -17.35 -21.81 -23.59
C ASN A 116 -17.20 -20.48 -22.83
N VAL A 117 -15.96 -20.04 -22.59
CA VAL A 117 -15.64 -18.80 -21.90
C VAL A 117 -14.89 -17.88 -22.85
N ASP A 118 -15.34 -16.62 -22.92
CA ASP A 118 -14.75 -15.54 -23.71
C ASP A 118 -13.98 -14.53 -22.87
N PHE A 119 -14.41 -14.34 -21.63
CA PHE A 119 -13.72 -13.50 -20.66
C PHE A 119 -14.01 -13.98 -19.25
N TRP A 120 -13.09 -13.70 -18.32
CA TRP A 120 -13.24 -14.17 -16.94
C TRP A 120 -12.62 -13.20 -15.94
N GLY A 121 -13.05 -13.31 -14.70
CA GLY A 121 -12.54 -12.51 -13.59
C GLY A 121 -12.56 -13.27 -12.26
N MET A 122 -12.25 -12.56 -11.18
CA MET A 122 -12.08 -13.18 -9.86
C MET A 122 -13.42 -13.48 -9.18
N THR A 123 -14.28 -12.47 -9.13
CA THR A 123 -15.62 -12.54 -8.55
C THR A 123 -16.60 -11.81 -9.44
N ASN A 124 -17.88 -12.18 -9.37
CA ASN A 124 -18.97 -11.42 -9.95
C ASN A 124 -19.84 -10.80 -8.86
N HIS A 125 -20.52 -9.73 -9.23
CA HIS A 125 -21.55 -9.08 -8.45
C HIS A 125 -22.91 -9.36 -9.09
N GLN A 126 -23.86 -9.81 -8.28
CA GLN A 126 -25.23 -10.06 -8.74
C GLN A 126 -25.96 -8.78 -9.14
N GLY A 127 -26.93 -8.87 -10.05
CA GLY A 127 -27.77 -7.72 -10.38
C GLY A 127 -28.66 -7.31 -9.20
N ILE A 128 -28.57 -6.05 -8.76
CA ILE A 128 -29.34 -5.53 -7.62
C ILE A 128 -30.00 -4.20 -7.96
N LYS A 129 -31.15 -3.95 -7.33
CA LYS A 129 -31.76 -2.62 -7.33
C LYS A 129 -31.22 -1.81 -6.15
N ALA A 130 -30.55 -0.70 -6.43
CA ALA A 130 -29.98 0.22 -5.44
C ALA A 130 -30.70 1.57 -5.56
N GLY A 131 -31.72 1.79 -4.74
CA GLY A 131 -32.61 2.95 -4.86
C GLY A 131 -33.35 2.95 -6.20
N ASP A 132 -33.22 4.03 -6.96
CA ASP A 132 -33.84 4.19 -8.28
C ASP A 132 -32.98 3.61 -9.44
N ILE A 133 -31.77 3.13 -9.14
CA ILE A 133 -30.82 2.62 -10.12
C ILE A 133 -30.80 1.08 -10.06
N TYR A 134 -30.73 0.44 -11.23
CA TYR A 134 -30.49 -0.99 -11.33
C TYR A 134 -29.04 -1.23 -11.72
N ILE A 135 -28.28 -1.87 -10.83
CA ILE A 135 -26.93 -2.34 -11.09
C ILE A 135 -27.05 -3.72 -11.73
N HIS A 136 -26.60 -3.84 -12.98
CA HIS A 136 -26.61 -5.13 -13.67
C HIS A 136 -25.61 -6.10 -13.04
N GLU A 137 -25.82 -7.39 -13.28
CA GLU A 137 -24.82 -8.41 -13.02
C GLU A 137 -23.53 -8.11 -13.79
N HIS A 138 -22.39 -8.18 -13.11
CA HIS A 138 -21.09 -7.89 -13.72
C HIS A 138 -19.94 -8.57 -13.00
N LEU A 139 -18.86 -8.84 -13.74
CA LEU A 139 -17.56 -9.16 -13.13
C LEU A 139 -17.01 -7.95 -12.38
N GLN A 140 -16.33 -8.17 -11.26
CA GLN A 140 -15.64 -7.10 -10.54
C GLN A 140 -14.37 -6.70 -11.28
N SER A 141 -14.11 -5.40 -11.41
CA SER A 141 -13.18 -4.86 -12.41
C SER A 141 -11.68 -4.99 -12.08
N TYR A 142 -11.34 -5.39 -10.86
CA TYR A 142 -9.94 -5.40 -10.39
C TYR A 142 -9.03 -6.41 -11.07
N PHE A 143 -9.63 -7.38 -11.75
CA PHE A 143 -8.96 -8.30 -12.64
C PHE A 143 -9.98 -8.85 -13.64
N ILE A 144 -9.71 -8.66 -14.93
CA ILE A 144 -10.50 -9.26 -16.01
C ILE A 144 -9.55 -9.69 -17.12
N SER A 145 -9.69 -10.93 -17.60
CA SER A 145 -8.97 -11.41 -18.78
C SER A 145 -9.94 -11.67 -19.92
N PHE A 146 -9.71 -11.00 -21.05
CA PHE A 146 -10.48 -11.12 -22.29
C PHE A 146 -9.74 -12.02 -23.27
N LYS A 147 -10.39 -13.06 -23.79
CA LYS A 147 -9.81 -13.99 -24.77
C LYS A 147 -9.94 -13.42 -26.17
N LYS A 148 -9.09 -13.93 -27.07
CA LYS A 148 -8.98 -13.53 -28.47
C LYS A 148 -10.31 -13.27 -29.18
N ARG A 149 -11.27 -14.20 -29.08
CA ARG A 149 -12.59 -14.06 -29.75
C ARG A 149 -13.32 -12.77 -29.37
N LEU A 150 -13.22 -12.34 -28.12
CA LEU A 150 -13.79 -11.07 -27.68
C LEU A 150 -12.90 -9.90 -28.07
N VAL A 151 -11.58 -10.01 -27.93
CA VAL A 151 -10.62 -8.93 -28.28
C VAL A 151 -10.72 -8.52 -29.76
N GLU A 152 -10.88 -9.49 -30.67
CA GLU A 152 -11.08 -9.29 -32.12
C GLU A 152 -12.49 -8.77 -32.49
N SER A 153 -13.40 -8.70 -31.53
CA SER A 153 -14.78 -8.33 -31.80
C SER A 153 -14.95 -6.82 -31.92
N SER A 154 -15.85 -6.42 -32.83
CA SER A 154 -16.22 -5.00 -32.94
C SER A 154 -16.87 -4.44 -31.67
N VAL A 155 -17.50 -5.27 -30.82
CA VAL A 155 -18.11 -4.81 -29.57
C VAL A 155 -17.05 -4.45 -28.53
N PHE A 156 -15.96 -5.22 -28.45
CA PHE A 156 -14.83 -4.92 -27.57
C PHE A 156 -14.16 -3.61 -27.99
N GLN A 157 -13.84 -3.48 -29.28
CA GLN A 157 -13.23 -2.28 -29.85
C GLN A 157 -14.10 -1.04 -29.61
N LYS A 158 -15.40 -1.11 -29.89
CA LYS A 158 -16.34 0.00 -29.66
C LYS A 158 -16.46 0.36 -28.20
N PHE A 159 -16.52 -0.62 -27.30
CA PHE A 159 -16.61 -0.37 -25.86
C PHE A 159 -15.39 0.41 -25.37
N TRP A 160 -14.19 -0.13 -25.60
CA TRP A 160 -12.97 0.49 -25.07
C TRP A 160 -12.71 1.85 -25.72
N LYS A 161 -12.84 2.00 -27.05
CA LYS A 161 -12.71 3.30 -27.73
C LYS A 161 -13.74 4.36 -27.29
N SER A 162 -14.81 3.95 -26.59
CA SER A 162 -15.83 4.87 -26.03
C SER A 162 -15.60 5.23 -24.57
N VAL A 163 -14.56 4.72 -23.93
CA VAL A 163 -14.21 5.07 -22.56
C VAL A 163 -13.71 6.51 -22.54
N GLU A 164 -14.36 7.33 -21.72
CA GLU A 164 -14.06 8.74 -21.50
C GLU A 164 -13.51 8.90 -20.08
N SER A 165 -12.68 9.93 -19.89
CA SER A 165 -12.16 10.27 -18.57
C SER A 165 -13.20 11.06 -17.77
N PHE A 166 -13.89 10.41 -16.84
CA PHE A 166 -14.73 11.09 -15.84
C PHE A 166 -13.94 11.43 -14.58
N GLU A 167 -14.20 12.59 -13.98
CA GLU A 167 -13.64 12.96 -12.66
C GLU A 167 -14.42 12.32 -11.49
N ASP A 168 -15.64 11.84 -11.74
CA ASP A 168 -16.53 11.25 -10.73
C ASP A 168 -16.47 9.72 -10.76
N VAL A 169 -16.03 9.12 -9.64
CA VAL A 169 -15.97 7.66 -9.46
C VAL A 169 -17.32 6.99 -9.71
N GLN A 170 -18.42 7.61 -9.26
CA GLN A 170 -19.75 7.02 -9.41
C GLN A 170 -20.14 6.97 -10.89
N LYS A 171 -19.77 7.98 -11.69
CA LYS A 171 -19.99 7.95 -13.13
C LYS A 171 -19.18 6.87 -13.84
N VAL A 172 -17.95 6.60 -13.39
CA VAL A 172 -17.16 5.47 -13.90
C VAL A 172 -17.83 4.14 -13.58
N ILE A 173 -18.33 3.97 -12.35
CA ILE A 173 -19.06 2.76 -11.95
C ILE A 173 -20.33 2.58 -12.78
N ASP A 174 -21.14 3.64 -12.89
CA ASP A 174 -22.44 3.61 -13.55
C ASP A 174 -22.33 3.41 -15.07
N ASN A 175 -21.28 3.96 -15.72
CA ASN A 175 -21.13 3.88 -17.17
C ASN A 175 -20.25 2.72 -17.64
N TYR A 176 -19.33 2.23 -16.80
CA TYR A 176 -18.35 1.22 -17.20
C TYR A 176 -18.46 -0.05 -16.36
N GLU A 177 -18.10 -0.01 -15.09
CA GLU A 177 -17.96 -1.22 -14.25
C GLU A 177 -19.24 -2.07 -14.22
N THR A 178 -20.40 -1.43 -14.14
CA THR A 178 -21.69 -2.12 -14.08
C THR A 178 -22.26 -2.50 -15.45
N LEU A 179 -21.68 -2.00 -16.56
CA LEU A 179 -22.24 -2.16 -17.90
C LEU A 179 -21.41 -3.05 -18.84
N TYR A 180 -20.09 -3.15 -18.69
CA TYR A 180 -19.26 -3.84 -19.68
C TYR A 180 -19.61 -5.33 -19.81
N THR A 181 -19.84 -6.03 -18.68
CA THR A 181 -20.20 -7.46 -18.69
C THR A 181 -21.51 -7.66 -19.43
N LYS A 182 -22.53 -6.85 -19.11
CA LYS A 182 -23.81 -6.87 -19.81
C LYS A 182 -23.65 -6.60 -21.31
N LYS A 183 -22.88 -5.58 -21.71
CA LYS A 183 -22.67 -5.25 -23.13
C LYS A 183 -22.07 -6.42 -23.91
N PHE A 184 -21.10 -7.14 -23.33
CA PHE A 184 -20.51 -8.32 -23.98
C PHE A 184 -21.46 -9.51 -23.99
N MET A 185 -22.23 -9.74 -22.92
CA MET A 185 -23.25 -10.78 -22.87
C MET A 185 -24.38 -10.56 -23.88
N ASP A 186 -24.87 -9.33 -24.02
CA ASP A 186 -25.89 -8.95 -25.01
C ASP A 186 -25.40 -9.17 -26.45
N ALA A 187 -24.08 -9.09 -26.67
CA ALA A 187 -23.42 -9.40 -27.94
C ALA A 187 -23.13 -10.91 -28.13
N GLY A 188 -23.53 -11.77 -27.19
CA GLY A 188 -23.43 -13.22 -27.28
C GLY A 188 -22.17 -13.84 -26.66
N PHE A 189 -21.32 -13.04 -26.00
CA PHE A 189 -20.13 -13.54 -25.31
C PHE A 189 -20.45 -14.07 -23.92
N LYS A 190 -19.68 -15.05 -23.47
CA LYS A 190 -19.88 -15.74 -22.18
C LYS A 190 -18.75 -15.43 -21.22
N TYR A 191 -19.12 -15.19 -19.96
CA TYR A 191 -18.15 -14.97 -18.90
C TYR A 191 -18.22 -16.04 -17.83
N GLU A 192 -17.11 -16.23 -17.12
CA GLU A 192 -17.06 -16.96 -15.85
C GLU A 192 -16.29 -16.17 -14.80
N SER A 193 -16.48 -16.51 -13.53
CA SER A 193 -15.65 -16.05 -12.42
C SER A 193 -15.07 -17.22 -11.65
N ILE A 194 -13.96 -17.00 -10.93
CA ILE A 194 -13.40 -18.02 -10.02
C ILE A 194 -14.42 -18.34 -8.93
N LEU A 195 -14.94 -17.30 -8.28
CA LEU A 195 -16.10 -17.42 -7.39
C LEU A 195 -17.35 -16.86 -8.08
N ASN A 196 -18.26 -17.75 -8.48
CA ASN A 196 -19.59 -17.37 -8.94
C ASN A 196 -20.54 -17.16 -7.75
N THR A 197 -20.89 -15.91 -7.50
CA THR A 197 -21.69 -15.48 -6.34
C THR A 197 -23.19 -15.52 -6.60
N ILE A 198 -23.64 -15.61 -7.86
CA ILE A 198 -25.06 -15.61 -8.23
C ILE A 198 -25.85 -16.72 -7.53
N PRO A 199 -25.37 -17.99 -7.47
CA PRO A 199 -26.08 -19.05 -6.76
C PRO A 199 -26.04 -18.92 -5.23
N LEU A 200 -25.19 -18.03 -4.71
CA LEU A 200 -24.98 -17.82 -3.27
C LEU A 200 -25.83 -16.67 -2.70
N LYS A 201 -26.52 -15.91 -3.56
CA LYS A 201 -27.22 -14.68 -3.17
C LYS A 201 -28.19 -14.81 -2.00
N ASP A 202 -28.90 -15.93 -1.92
CA ASP A 202 -29.95 -16.13 -0.91
C ASP A 202 -29.37 -16.64 0.42
N LYS A 203 -28.06 -16.94 0.47
CA LYS A 203 -27.36 -17.47 1.64
C LYS A 203 -26.61 -16.39 2.44
N PHE A 204 -26.43 -15.20 1.86
CA PHE A 204 -25.61 -14.14 2.43
C PHE A 204 -26.35 -12.80 2.40
N PHE A 205 -26.07 -11.94 3.37
CA PHE A 205 -26.75 -10.66 3.53
C PHE A 205 -26.30 -9.60 2.51
N HIS A 206 -24.99 -9.53 2.23
CA HIS A 206 -24.41 -8.56 1.29
C HIS A 206 -24.22 -9.19 -0.09
N SER A 207 -24.44 -8.41 -1.15
CA SER A 207 -24.21 -8.84 -2.52
C SER A 207 -22.73 -8.80 -2.94
N ASN A 208 -21.91 -7.95 -2.29
CA ASN A 208 -20.50 -7.80 -2.62
C ASN A 208 -19.63 -8.76 -1.82
N PHE A 209 -19.47 -9.98 -2.32
CA PHE A 209 -18.64 -11.02 -1.69
C PHE A 209 -17.18 -10.62 -1.59
N THR A 210 -16.67 -9.92 -2.60
CA THR A 210 -15.26 -9.52 -2.69
C THR A 210 -14.78 -8.77 -1.44
N ILE A 211 -15.65 -7.95 -0.86
CA ILE A 211 -15.35 -7.12 0.30
C ILE A 211 -15.83 -7.76 1.60
N HIS A 212 -17.05 -8.32 1.62
CA HIS A 212 -17.70 -8.70 2.88
C HIS A 212 -17.41 -10.13 3.32
N TYR A 213 -16.96 -11.01 2.41
CA TYR A 213 -16.84 -12.45 2.69
C TYR A 213 -15.46 -13.02 2.30
N PRO A 214 -14.36 -12.49 2.86
CA PRO A 214 -13.01 -12.95 2.49
C PRO A 214 -12.75 -14.43 2.80
N HIS A 215 -13.40 -15.00 3.81
CA HIS A 215 -13.32 -16.45 4.08
C HIS A 215 -13.88 -17.29 2.93
N VAL A 216 -14.99 -16.86 2.30
CA VAL A 216 -15.56 -17.53 1.12
C VAL A 216 -14.61 -17.42 -0.07
N LEU A 217 -13.94 -16.27 -0.23
CA LEU A 217 -12.93 -16.09 -1.27
C LEU A 217 -11.75 -17.05 -1.06
N LEU A 218 -11.27 -17.20 0.18
CA LEU A 218 -10.18 -18.13 0.49
C LEU A 218 -10.58 -19.59 0.25
N ASP A 219 -11.79 -19.98 0.65
CA ASP A 219 -12.29 -21.34 0.45
C ASP A 219 -12.47 -21.69 -1.04
N ALA A 220 -12.84 -20.70 -1.84
CA ALA A 220 -12.97 -20.84 -3.29
C ALA A 220 -11.63 -20.72 -4.05
N GLY A 221 -10.53 -20.42 -3.36
CA GLY A 221 -9.22 -20.23 -3.99
C GLY A 221 -9.13 -18.97 -4.87
N VAL A 222 -9.82 -17.88 -4.51
CA VAL A 222 -9.76 -16.60 -5.24
C VAL A 222 -8.44 -15.88 -4.93
N PRO A 223 -7.48 -15.81 -5.87
CA PRO A 223 -6.08 -15.48 -5.60
C PRO A 223 -5.83 -14.04 -5.14
N PHE A 224 -6.85 -13.20 -5.12
CA PHE A 224 -6.71 -11.80 -4.76
C PHE A 224 -7.75 -11.37 -3.73
N ILE A 225 -7.30 -10.69 -2.68
CA ILE A 225 -8.15 -10.11 -1.63
C ILE A 225 -8.11 -8.60 -1.74
N LYS A 226 -9.27 -7.93 -1.78
CA LYS A 226 -9.32 -6.47 -1.90
C LYS A 226 -8.69 -5.76 -0.70
N VAL A 227 -7.93 -4.69 -0.95
CA VAL A 227 -7.36 -3.83 0.12
C VAL A 227 -8.47 -3.33 1.04
N LYS A 228 -9.58 -2.86 0.46
CA LYS A 228 -10.76 -2.34 1.16
C LYS A 228 -11.42 -3.33 2.12
N THR A 229 -11.20 -4.64 1.94
CA THR A 229 -11.67 -5.68 2.87
C THR A 229 -11.11 -5.44 4.27
N PHE A 230 -9.83 -5.08 4.39
CA PHE A 230 -9.18 -4.85 5.69
C PHE A 230 -9.71 -3.60 6.40
N ASP A 231 -10.08 -2.55 5.65
CA ASP A 231 -10.68 -1.34 6.23
C ASP A 231 -12.16 -1.53 6.63
N LEU A 232 -12.95 -2.23 5.82
CA LEU A 232 -14.39 -2.40 6.08
C LEU A 232 -14.69 -3.54 7.05
N THR A 233 -13.78 -4.52 7.18
CA THR A 233 -13.95 -5.68 8.07
C THR A 233 -12.80 -5.81 9.07
N GLN A 234 -12.35 -4.68 9.65
CA GLN A 234 -11.22 -4.64 10.60
C GLN A 234 -11.32 -5.66 11.75
N HIS A 235 -12.53 -5.93 12.25
CA HIS A 235 -12.75 -6.92 13.31
C HIS A 235 -12.48 -8.38 12.87
N LEU A 236 -12.53 -8.67 11.57
CA LEU A 236 -12.18 -9.97 11.00
C LEU A 236 -10.74 -10.03 10.47
N ALA A 237 -10.09 -8.89 10.27
CA ALA A 237 -8.75 -8.80 9.70
C ALA A 237 -7.69 -9.68 10.43
N PRO A 238 -7.65 -9.79 11.78
CA PRO A 238 -6.68 -10.68 12.45
C PRO A 238 -6.84 -12.14 12.05
N TYR A 239 -8.08 -12.62 11.95
CA TYR A 239 -8.39 -13.98 11.54
C TYR A 239 -8.04 -14.20 10.06
N LEU A 240 -8.37 -13.22 9.20
CA LEU A 240 -8.04 -13.27 7.78
C LEU A 240 -6.52 -13.36 7.55
N LEU A 241 -5.73 -12.53 8.24
CA LEU A 241 -4.27 -12.58 8.16
C LEU A 241 -3.73 -13.96 8.54
N LYS A 242 -4.23 -14.53 9.64
CA LYS A 242 -3.84 -15.87 10.09
C LYS A 242 -4.22 -16.96 9.09
N GLU A 243 -5.41 -16.86 8.49
CA GLU A 243 -5.82 -17.81 7.46
C GLU A 243 -4.97 -17.72 6.19
N ILE A 244 -4.53 -16.52 5.79
CA ILE A 244 -3.61 -16.34 4.67
C ILE A 244 -2.26 -17.01 4.99
N GLU A 245 -1.69 -16.77 6.18
CA GLU A 245 -0.43 -17.41 6.61
C GLU A 245 -0.53 -18.93 6.67
N ASN A 246 -1.66 -19.47 7.14
CA ASN A 246 -1.84 -20.90 7.31
C ASN A 246 -2.04 -21.65 5.97
N ARG A 247 -2.53 -20.96 4.94
CA ARG A 247 -3.01 -21.59 3.69
C ARG A 247 -2.19 -21.25 2.46
N THR A 248 -1.29 -20.28 2.55
CA THR A 248 -0.59 -19.70 1.41
C THR A 248 0.84 -19.31 1.79
N ASP A 249 1.70 -19.16 0.80
CA ASP A 249 3.06 -18.63 0.99
C ASP A 249 3.11 -17.09 0.83
N TYR A 250 1.95 -16.42 0.76
CA TYR A 250 1.91 -14.98 0.59
C TYR A 250 2.46 -14.26 1.85
N PRO A 251 3.45 -13.38 1.71
CA PRO A 251 4.04 -12.67 2.85
C PRO A 251 3.07 -11.62 3.39
N VAL A 252 2.36 -11.95 4.47
CA VAL A 252 1.36 -11.05 5.07
C VAL A 252 1.95 -9.71 5.53
N GLU A 253 3.25 -9.64 5.79
CA GLU A 253 3.98 -8.39 6.03
C GLU A 253 3.76 -7.33 4.94
N PHE A 254 3.47 -7.73 3.69
CA PHE A 254 3.19 -6.78 2.61
C PHE A 254 1.80 -6.16 2.75
N ILE A 255 0.83 -6.92 3.31
CA ILE A 255 -0.47 -6.36 3.72
C ILE A 255 -0.24 -5.37 4.87
N LEU A 256 0.49 -5.79 5.92
CA LEU A 256 0.71 -4.95 7.10
C LEU A 256 1.41 -3.64 6.74
N SER A 257 2.46 -3.70 5.92
CA SER A 257 3.19 -2.53 5.42
C SER A 257 2.26 -1.56 4.68
N HIS A 258 1.52 -2.04 3.67
CA HIS A 258 0.63 -1.19 2.88
C HIS A 258 -0.49 -0.58 3.73
N MET A 259 -1.12 -1.38 4.61
CA MET A 259 -2.19 -0.90 5.47
C MET A 259 -1.70 0.10 6.53
N SER A 260 -0.43 0.02 6.94
CA SER A 260 0.17 0.99 7.87
C SER A 260 0.33 2.38 7.26
N ASP A 261 0.59 2.45 5.96
CA ASP A 261 0.79 3.70 5.24
C ASP A 261 -0.55 4.32 4.80
N MET A 262 -1.49 3.46 4.39
CA MET A 262 -2.76 3.88 3.79
C MET A 262 -3.83 4.21 4.81
N SER A 263 -3.91 3.46 5.91
CA SER A 263 -4.88 3.63 6.99
C SER A 263 -4.23 4.36 8.18
N LEU A 264 -4.89 4.38 9.35
CA LEU A 264 -4.23 4.84 10.57
C LEU A 264 -2.98 3.98 10.84
N PRO A 265 -1.89 4.50 11.43
CA PRO A 265 -0.68 3.72 11.66
C PRO A 265 -0.87 2.54 12.63
N THR A 266 -1.84 2.61 13.53
CA THR A 266 -2.03 1.64 14.63
C THR A 266 -3.49 1.19 14.77
N PRO A 267 -4.15 0.71 13.70
CA PRO A 267 -5.48 0.17 13.80
C PRO A 267 -5.41 -1.10 14.67
N PRO A 268 -6.46 -1.42 15.46
CA PRO A 268 -6.39 -2.48 16.46
C PRO A 268 -5.89 -3.83 15.91
N TYR A 269 -6.25 -4.19 14.68
CA TYR A 269 -5.86 -5.46 14.06
C TYR A 269 -4.38 -5.56 13.66
N LEU A 270 -3.64 -4.44 13.60
CA LEU A 270 -2.20 -4.44 13.35
C LEU A 270 -1.38 -4.42 14.65
N LEU A 271 -1.98 -4.07 15.80
CA LEU A 271 -1.24 -3.84 17.04
C LEU A 271 -0.46 -5.07 17.50
N ASP A 272 -1.09 -6.24 17.54
CA ASP A 272 -0.44 -7.49 17.96
C ASP A 272 0.78 -7.86 17.12
N ARG A 273 0.83 -7.38 15.87
CA ARG A 273 1.94 -7.61 14.93
C ARG A 273 2.98 -6.50 14.91
N LYS A 274 2.72 -5.40 15.62
CA LYS A 274 3.64 -4.27 15.81
C LYS A 274 4.29 -4.25 17.19
N VAL A 275 4.01 -5.25 18.02
CA VAL A 275 4.68 -5.43 19.30
C VAL A 275 6.12 -5.88 19.03
N ILE A 276 7.08 -5.06 19.44
CA ILE A 276 8.49 -5.42 19.42
C ILE A 276 8.67 -6.67 20.29
N GLN A 277 9.14 -7.76 19.69
CA GLN A 277 9.55 -8.95 20.43
C GLN A 277 11.00 -8.78 20.88
N ASP A 278 11.34 -9.32 22.04
CA ASP A 278 12.74 -9.35 22.48
C ASP A 278 13.58 -10.11 21.46
N SER A 279 14.54 -9.40 20.85
CA SER A 279 15.51 -10.03 19.97
C SER A 279 16.60 -10.68 20.82
N PRO A 280 16.93 -11.96 20.58
CA PRO A 280 18.05 -12.63 21.26
C PRO A 280 19.42 -12.12 20.77
N GLN A 281 19.47 -11.18 19.83
CA GLN A 281 20.73 -10.56 19.40
C GLN A 281 21.25 -9.61 20.48
N ASP A 282 22.48 -9.88 20.92
CA ASP A 282 23.24 -8.93 21.72
C ASP A 282 23.43 -7.62 20.95
N TYR A 283 23.18 -6.51 21.63
CA TYR A 283 23.41 -5.18 21.07
C TYR A 283 24.89 -5.01 20.68
N SER A 284 25.14 -4.50 19.48
CA SER A 284 26.48 -4.10 19.04
C SER A 284 26.60 -2.58 19.04
N ASP A 285 27.61 -2.04 19.73
CA ASP A 285 27.89 -0.59 19.82
C ASP A 285 28.57 -0.03 18.54
N THR A 286 28.18 -0.55 17.37
CA THR A 286 28.77 -0.15 16.07
C THR A 286 28.06 1.03 15.42
N LYS A 287 26.92 1.44 15.99
CA LYS A 287 26.02 2.46 15.45
C LYS A 287 26.21 3.77 16.19
N LYS A 288 26.23 4.89 15.47
CA LYS A 288 26.35 6.23 16.08
C LYS A 288 24.98 6.66 16.61
N ILE A 289 24.92 6.92 17.90
CA ILE A 289 23.67 7.31 18.57
C ILE A 289 23.77 8.75 19.07
N ALA A 290 22.76 9.56 18.76
CA ALA A 290 22.58 10.87 19.37
C ALA A 290 21.41 10.82 20.37
N VAL A 291 21.62 11.37 21.55
CA VAL A 291 20.55 11.65 22.51
C VAL A 291 20.29 13.15 22.50
N HIS A 292 19.10 13.55 22.06
CA HIS A 292 18.66 14.93 22.09
C HIS A 292 17.67 15.14 23.23
N LEU A 293 17.99 16.05 24.15
CA LEU A 293 17.09 16.46 25.24
C LEU A 293 16.77 17.96 25.11
N HIS A 294 15.49 18.28 24.91
CA HIS A 294 15.00 19.65 25.04
C HIS A 294 14.80 20.01 26.51
N THR A 295 15.69 20.83 27.05
CA THR A 295 15.73 21.26 28.45
C THR A 295 15.11 22.65 28.59
N TYR A 296 13.77 22.69 28.63
CA TYR A 296 13.03 23.90 28.98
C TYR A 296 12.99 24.11 30.50
N TYR A 297 12.85 23.02 31.26
CA TYR A 297 12.90 23.00 32.73
C TYR A 297 14.27 22.46 33.18
N VAL A 298 15.17 23.38 33.54
CA VAL A 298 16.57 23.07 33.82
C VAL A 298 16.75 22.25 35.10
N ASP A 299 15.83 22.39 36.05
CA ASP A 299 15.76 21.63 37.30
C ASP A 299 15.62 20.12 37.08
N LEU A 300 15.04 19.69 35.95
CA LEU A 300 14.88 18.27 35.62
C LEU A 300 16.12 17.65 34.96
N LEU A 301 17.12 18.45 34.57
CA LEU A 301 18.27 17.96 33.81
C LEU A 301 19.07 16.90 34.59
N GLU A 302 19.31 17.10 35.88
CA GLU A 302 20.05 16.13 36.71
C GLU A 302 19.36 14.75 36.74
N ASP A 303 18.03 14.71 36.76
CA ASP A 303 17.28 13.45 36.76
C ASP A 303 17.39 12.72 35.42
N PHE A 304 17.33 13.44 34.30
CA PHE A 304 17.57 12.86 32.98
C PHE A 304 18.99 12.33 32.84
N LEU A 305 20.01 13.09 33.28
CA LEU A 305 21.40 12.64 33.23
C LEU A 305 21.62 11.33 34.01
N ARG A 306 20.98 11.17 35.18
CA ARG A 306 21.01 9.91 35.95
C ARG A 306 20.32 8.76 35.22
N GLN A 307 19.19 9.02 34.56
CA GLN A 307 18.49 7.99 33.80
C GLN A 307 19.30 7.52 32.60
N PHE A 308 20.01 8.44 31.92
CA PHE A 308 20.85 8.12 30.77
C PHE A 308 22.09 7.31 31.14
N GLU A 309 22.45 7.17 32.43
CA GLU A 309 23.51 6.25 32.88
C GLU A 309 23.09 4.78 32.77
N ASN A 310 21.80 4.50 32.69
CA ASN A 310 21.28 3.14 32.48
C ASN A 310 21.28 2.74 30.99
N PHE A 311 21.73 3.61 30.09
CA PHE A 311 21.90 3.26 28.68
C PHE A 311 23.13 2.37 28.53
N HIS A 312 22.93 1.19 27.93
CA HIS A 312 23.98 0.21 27.67
C HIS A 312 24.67 0.43 26.31
N PHE A 313 24.73 1.68 25.84
CA PHE A 313 25.26 2.09 24.54
C PHE A 313 25.95 3.46 24.62
N THR A 314 26.90 3.70 23.71
CA THR A 314 27.60 4.99 23.61
C THR A 314 26.75 6.00 22.85
N TYR A 315 26.69 7.24 23.31
CA TYR A 315 25.94 8.30 22.64
C TYR A 315 26.59 9.68 22.75
N ASP A 316 26.31 10.53 21.77
CA ASP A 316 26.59 11.96 21.82
C ASP A 316 25.37 12.73 22.34
N LEU A 317 25.56 13.58 23.34
CA LEU A 317 24.47 14.33 24.00
C LEU A 317 24.28 15.72 23.37
N PHE A 318 23.05 15.99 22.92
CA PHE A 318 22.61 17.27 22.39
C PHE A 318 21.54 17.86 23.30
N LEU A 319 21.78 19.08 23.80
CA LEU A 319 20.82 19.80 24.63
C LEU A 319 20.30 21.03 23.90
N THR A 320 18.99 21.25 23.95
CA THR A 320 18.37 22.47 23.43
C THR A 320 17.64 23.22 24.53
N THR A 321 17.70 24.56 24.50
CA THR A 321 16.96 25.42 25.43
C THR A 321 16.50 26.71 24.74
N ASP A 322 15.72 27.54 25.42
CA ASP A 322 15.12 28.75 24.85
C ASP A 322 15.83 30.06 25.18
N SER A 323 16.75 30.08 26.14
CA SER A 323 17.47 31.31 26.56
C SER A 323 18.95 31.10 26.89
N GLU A 324 19.73 32.19 26.83
CA GLU A 324 21.16 32.20 27.20
C GLU A 324 21.37 32.01 28.71
N GLU A 325 20.44 32.47 29.55
CA GLU A 325 20.52 32.24 31.00
C GLU A 325 20.43 30.75 31.32
N LYS A 326 19.46 30.05 30.73
CA LYS A 326 19.30 28.60 30.91
C LYS A 326 20.47 27.82 30.35
N LYS A 327 21.04 28.25 29.22
CA LYS A 327 22.25 27.63 28.66
C LYS A 327 23.41 27.64 29.65
N LYS A 328 23.62 28.75 30.37
CA LYS A 328 24.67 28.84 31.41
C LYS A 328 24.38 27.92 32.60
N GLU A 329 23.12 27.85 33.01
CA GLU A 329 22.69 26.96 34.10
C GLU A 329 22.88 25.48 33.73
N ILE A 330 22.47 25.09 32.52
CA ILE A 330 22.69 23.77 31.94
C ILE A 330 24.19 23.43 31.91
N GLN A 331 25.04 24.35 31.45
CA GLN A 331 26.49 24.15 31.44
C GLN A 331 27.04 23.89 32.86
N SER A 332 26.58 24.66 33.85
CA SER A 332 26.99 24.44 35.24
C SER A 332 26.57 23.07 35.77
N ILE A 333 25.41 22.54 35.36
CA ILE A 333 24.93 21.22 35.75
C ILE A 333 25.77 20.12 35.06
N LEU A 334 26.09 20.29 33.78
CA LEU A 334 26.95 19.35 33.04
C LEU A 334 28.34 19.25 33.66
N ASP A 335 28.96 20.39 33.96
CA ASP A 335 30.29 20.46 34.57
C ASP A 335 30.31 19.77 35.94
N LYS A 336 29.28 20.01 36.76
CA LYS A 336 29.11 19.37 38.08
C LYS A 336 28.99 17.85 37.99
N ASN A 337 28.34 17.33 36.93
CA ASN A 337 28.13 15.90 36.72
C ASN A 337 29.21 15.25 35.83
N GLY A 338 30.21 16.02 35.37
CA GLY A 338 31.27 15.52 34.50
C GLY A 338 30.76 14.96 33.17
N LYS A 339 29.68 15.54 32.61
CA LYS A 339 29.08 15.12 31.34
C LYS A 339 29.42 16.12 30.24
N GLU A 340 29.78 15.63 29.07
CA GLU A 340 29.97 16.48 27.89
C GLU A 340 28.70 16.49 27.04
N ALA A 341 28.26 17.69 26.61
CA ALA A 341 27.11 17.85 25.73
C ALA A 341 27.26 19.08 24.83
N ARG A 342 26.61 19.05 23.67
CA ARG A 342 26.50 20.22 22.78
C ARG A 342 25.20 20.97 23.05
N ILE A 343 25.30 22.24 23.47
CA ILE A 343 24.13 23.05 23.88
C ILE A 343 23.76 24.08 22.81
N PHE A 344 22.52 24.04 22.35
CA PHE A 344 21.96 24.92 21.32
C PHE A 344 20.78 25.74 21.86
N ILE A 345 20.64 26.97 21.38
CA ILE A 345 19.50 27.83 21.70
C ILE A 345 18.54 27.84 20.53
N THR A 346 17.36 27.28 20.74
CA THR A 346 16.37 27.08 19.68
C THR A 346 15.17 28.03 19.83
N GLY A 347 15.11 28.81 20.91
CA GLY A 347 13.99 29.69 21.25
C GLY A 347 12.73 28.91 21.65
N ASN A 348 11.67 29.63 22.06
CA ASN A 348 10.47 29.05 22.65
C ASN A 348 9.34 28.72 21.64
N ARG A 349 9.70 28.26 20.43
CA ARG A 349 8.71 27.90 19.39
C ARG A 349 8.67 26.39 19.19
N GLY A 350 7.47 25.82 19.31
CA GLY A 350 7.19 24.40 19.03
C GLY A 350 7.38 23.43 20.19
N ARG A 351 7.85 23.92 21.35
CA ARG A 351 7.95 23.30 22.70
C ARG A 351 8.64 21.94 22.81
N ASP A 352 8.33 20.98 21.95
CA ASP A 352 8.75 19.59 22.10
C ASP A 352 9.65 19.18 20.92
N VAL A 353 9.10 19.13 19.69
CA VAL A 353 9.81 18.56 18.52
C VAL A 353 10.59 19.58 17.68
N ILE A 354 10.10 20.83 17.57
CA ILE A 354 10.77 21.87 16.75
C ILE A 354 12.24 22.12 17.16
N PRO A 355 12.59 22.15 18.46
CA PRO A 355 13.99 22.25 18.87
C PRO A 355 14.88 21.20 18.20
N MET A 356 14.45 19.93 18.17
CA MET A 356 15.20 18.85 17.51
C MET A 356 15.30 19.06 15.99
N LEU A 357 14.20 19.44 15.33
CA LEU A 357 14.18 19.65 13.87
C LEU A 357 15.14 20.76 13.41
N LYS A 358 15.43 21.73 14.28
CA LYS A 358 16.43 22.77 13.99
C LYS A 358 17.86 22.25 13.96
N LEU A 359 18.11 21.07 14.55
CA LEU A 359 19.40 20.38 14.55
C LEU A 359 19.44 19.28 13.49
N LYS A 360 18.55 19.31 12.48
CA LYS A 360 18.45 18.24 11.49
C LYS A 360 19.77 17.96 10.77
N ASP A 361 20.56 18.99 10.49
CA ASP A 361 21.81 18.84 9.75
C ASP A 361 22.85 18.11 10.61
N GLU A 362 22.97 18.45 11.89
CA GLU A 362 23.85 17.77 12.83
C GLU A 362 23.38 16.35 13.17
N LEU A 363 22.07 16.17 13.39
CA LEU A 363 21.48 14.89 13.78
C LEU A 363 21.43 13.90 12.61
N SER A 364 21.39 14.37 11.36
CA SER A 364 21.41 13.51 10.17
C SER A 364 22.69 12.67 10.02
N ALA A 365 23.74 13.00 10.77
CA ALA A 365 25.00 12.25 10.78
C ALA A 365 24.98 10.99 11.67
N TYR A 366 23.88 10.74 12.39
CA TYR A 366 23.73 9.61 13.33
C TYR A 366 22.80 8.54 12.76
N ASP A 367 23.05 7.28 13.15
CA ASP A 367 22.21 6.14 12.78
C ASP A 367 20.87 6.16 13.54
N TYR A 368 20.92 6.54 14.83
CA TYR A 368 19.75 6.59 15.71
C TYR A 368 19.73 7.88 16.52
N ILE A 369 18.52 8.42 16.71
CA ILE A 369 18.30 9.62 17.52
C ILE A 369 17.23 9.29 18.57
N GLY A 370 17.60 9.43 19.84
CA GLY A 370 16.65 9.40 20.97
C GLY A 370 16.22 10.81 21.32
N HIS A 371 14.93 11.13 21.15
CA HIS A 371 14.39 12.43 21.49
C HIS A 371 13.70 12.43 22.85
N PHE A 372 14.06 13.41 23.69
CA PHE A 372 13.49 13.65 25.00
C PHE A 372 13.15 15.13 25.16
N HIS A 373 12.15 15.43 25.97
CA HIS A 373 11.84 16.81 26.36
C HIS A 373 11.43 16.87 27.83
N THR A 374 11.84 17.93 28.52
CA THR A 374 11.43 18.18 29.90
C THR A 374 9.99 18.67 29.94
N LYS A 375 9.13 18.07 30.77
CA LYS A 375 7.74 18.50 30.96
C LYS A 375 7.41 18.60 32.45
N ASN A 376 6.87 19.74 32.86
CA ASN A 376 6.53 19.98 34.26
C ASN A 376 5.17 19.37 34.61
N HIS A 377 5.09 18.07 34.88
CA HIS A 377 3.95 17.40 35.50
C HIS A 377 4.42 16.34 36.51
N GLN A 378 3.64 16.17 37.59
CA GLN A 378 3.85 15.30 38.77
C GLN A 378 3.98 13.79 38.51
N ASN A 379 4.18 13.35 37.26
CA ASN A 379 4.56 11.98 36.92
C ASN A 379 5.55 12.06 35.75
N ILE A 380 6.79 11.64 35.97
CA ILE A 380 7.82 11.53 34.94
C ILE A 380 7.40 10.40 33.99
N LEU A 381 6.68 10.75 32.92
CA LEU A 381 6.53 9.91 31.74
C LEU A 381 7.69 10.24 30.81
N ILE A 382 8.67 9.33 30.74
CA ILE A 382 9.74 9.38 29.75
C ILE A 382 9.09 9.01 28.41
N GLY A 383 8.78 10.01 27.58
CA GLY A 383 8.45 9.79 26.18
C GLY A 383 9.74 9.49 25.44
N LEU A 384 9.97 8.22 25.09
CA LEU A 384 11.09 7.79 24.27
C LEU A 384 10.58 7.68 22.82
N GLU A 385 10.82 8.70 22.01
CA GLU A 385 10.61 8.61 20.56
C GLU A 385 11.93 8.19 19.92
N ILE A 386 12.01 6.92 19.51
CA ILE A 386 13.12 6.40 18.68
C ILE A 386 12.70 6.60 17.24
N HIS A 387 13.47 7.39 16.51
CA HIS A 387 13.34 7.45 15.06
C HIS A 387 14.51 6.71 14.43
N GLY A 388 14.22 5.59 13.76
CA GLY A 388 15.14 4.92 12.85
C GLY A 388 14.98 5.50 11.44
N GLU A 389 16.09 5.79 10.76
CA GLU A 389 16.14 6.34 9.39
C GLU A 389 15.22 7.56 9.19
N MET A 390 15.48 8.68 9.89
CA MET A 390 14.84 9.96 9.54
C MET A 390 15.47 10.54 8.28
N ASN A 391 14.77 10.39 7.15
CA ASN A 391 15.11 11.08 5.92
C ASN A 391 14.62 12.54 6.00
N PHE A 392 15.44 13.42 6.60
CA PHE A 392 15.11 14.84 6.83
C PHE A 392 14.99 15.69 5.55
N SER A 393 15.15 15.10 4.37
CA SER A 393 15.04 15.80 3.09
C SER A 393 13.60 16.24 2.73
N GLN A 394 12.60 15.93 3.57
CA GLN A 394 11.18 16.23 3.32
C GLN A 394 10.49 17.03 4.43
N CYS A 395 11.21 17.56 5.44
CA CYS A 395 10.65 18.49 6.42
C CYS A 395 10.87 19.96 6.05
#